data_AF-A0A7J7P576-F1
#
_entry.id   AF-A0A7J7P576-F1
#
_cell.length_a   1.000
_cell.length_b   1.000
_cell.length_c   1.000
_cell.angle_alpha   90.00
_cell.angle_beta   90.00
_cell.angle_gamma   90.00
#
_symmetry.space_group_name_H-M   'P 1'
#
loop_
_entity.id
_entity.type
_entity.pdbx_description
1 polymer ?
#
loop_
_entity_poly.entity_id
_entity_poly.type
_entity_poly.pdbx_seq_one_letter_code
_entity_poly.pdbx_strand_id
1 'polypeptide(L)' 'MRRFVIPVSFLALPDFRVLMERAAEEYGFEQEGGLRLPCQEDDFQLYWCAVFGN' A
#
# COMPACT_ATOMS: atom_id res chain seq x y z
N MET A 1 -1.58 14.46 -3.25
CA MET A 1 -1.33 13.73 -1.98
C MET A 1 -2.67 13.32 -1.39
N ARG A 2 -3.14 12.12 -1.72
CA ARG A 2 -4.33 11.53 -1.11
C ARG A 2 -3.92 10.65 0.07
N ARG A 3 -4.77 10.58 1.09
CA ARG A 3 -4.58 9.68 2.23
C ARG A 3 -5.65 8.60 2.19
N PHE A 4 -5.21 7.35 2.22
CA PHE A 4 -6.09 6.19 2.30
C PHE A 4 -6.02 5.64 3.72
N VAL A 5 -7.18 5.43 4.34
CA VAL A 5 -7.28 4.81 5.66
C VAL A 5 -7.72 3.38 5.46
N ILE A 6 -6.84 2.44 5.77
CA ILE A 6 -7.03 1.02 5.49
C ILE A 6 -7.05 0.23 6.80
N PRO A 7 -7.89 -0.82 6.93
CA PRO A 7 -7.78 -1.72 8.07
C PRO A 7 -6.40 -2.40 8.11
N VAL A 8 -5.85 -2.61 9.31
CA VAL A 8 -4.53 -3.28 9.47
C VAL A 8 -4.52 -4.70 8.87
N SER A 9 -5.68 -5.38 8.84
CA SER A 9 -5.83 -6.69 8.21
C SER A 9 -5.47 -6.71 6.72
N PHE A 10 -5.47 -5.55 6.06
CA PHE A 10 -5.10 -5.44 4.65
C PHE A 10 -3.63 -5.77 4.39
N LEU A 11 -2.77 -5.54 5.38
CA LEU A 11 -1.35 -5.91 5.32
C LEU A 11 -1.13 -7.43 5.22
N ALA A 12 -2.15 -8.24 5.57
CA ALA A 12 -2.11 -9.68 5.46
C ALA A 12 -2.54 -10.20 4.08
N LEU A 13 -3.03 -9.34 3.18
CA LEU A 13 -3.38 -9.76 1.83
C LEU A 13 -2.12 -10.11 1.03
N PRO A 14 -2.11 -11.20 0.25
CA PRO A 14 -0.95 -11.62 -0.52
C PRO A 14 -0.38 -10.51 -1.42
N ASP A 15 -1.26 -9.80 -2.13
CA ASP A 15 -0.87 -8.70 -3.03
C ASP A 15 -0.21 -7.55 -2.28
N PHE A 16 -0.77 -7.20 -1.11
CA PHE A 16 -0.21 -6.14 -0.26
C PHE A 16 1.13 -6.58 0.32
N ARG A 17 1.30 -7.85 0.67
CA ARG A 17 2.58 -8.38 1.16
C ARG A 17 3.68 -8.28 0.11
N VAL A 18 3.39 -8.64 -1.15
CA VAL A 18 4.34 -8.47 -2.26
C VAL A 18 4.72 -7.00 -2.44
N LEU A 19 3.75 -6.09 -2.32
CA LEU A 19 3.99 -4.66 -2.41
C LEU A 19 4.87 -4.14 -1.26
N MET A 20 4.66 -4.65 -0.04
CA MET A 20 5.47 -4.34 1.15
C MET A 20 6.90 -4.86 1.04
N GLU A 21 7.09 -6.07 0.51
CA GLU A 21 8.41 -6.65 0.27
C GLU A 21 9.21 -5.76 -0.71
N ARG A 22 8.58 -5.33 -1.82
CA ARG A 22 9.20 -4.39 -2.77
C ARG A 22 9.49 -3.03 -2.14
N ALA A 23 8.58 -2.51 -1.32
CA ALA A 23 8.78 -1.25 -0.62
C ALA A 23 9.99 -1.32 0.32
N ALA A 24 10.17 -2.45 1.01
CA ALA A 24 11.31 -2.67 1.89
C ALA A 24 12.63 -2.81 1.10
N GLU A 25 12.61 -3.46 -0.06
CA GLU A 25 13.78 -3.57 -0.94
C GLU A 25 14.22 -2.21 -1.50
N GLU A 26 13.27 -1.36 -1.91
CA GLU A 26 13.58 -0.09 -2.57
C GLU A 26 13.87 1.05 -1.58
N TYR A 27 13.15 1.10 -0.47
CA TYR A 27 13.18 2.24 0.46
C TYR A 27 13.73 1.88 1.85
N GLY A 28 13.99 0.60 2.12
CA GLY A 28 14.38 0.12 3.44
C GLY A 28 13.26 0.19 4.48
N PHE A 29 13.59 -0.22 5.71
CA PHE A 29 12.67 -0.20 6.86
C PHE A 29 12.76 1.08 7.69
N GLU A 30 13.80 1.90 7.47
CA GLU A 30 14.02 3.18 8.17
C GLU A 30 13.17 4.30 7.55
N GLN A 31 11.86 4.06 7.43
CA GLN A 31 10.90 5.05 6.99
C GLN A 31 10.28 5.75 8.20
N GLU A 32 10.37 7.08 8.24
CA GLU A 32 9.72 7.87 9.27
C GLU A 32 8.33 8.35 8.81
N GLY A 33 7.32 8.11 9.64
CA GLY A 33 5.94 8.55 9.38
C GLY A 33 5.13 7.58 8.54
N GLY A 34 4.82 7.96 7.30
CA GLY A 34 3.94 7.18 6.42
C GLY A 34 4.68 6.13 5.61
N LEU A 35 4.01 5.01 5.34
CA LEU A 35 4.54 3.95 4.50
C LEU A 35 4.59 4.39 3.03
N ARG A 36 5.78 4.32 2.41
CA ARG A 36 5.95 4.54 0.97
C ARG A 36 5.79 3.22 0.23
N LEU A 37 4.94 3.21 -0.80
CA LEU A 37 4.66 2.04 -1.63
C LEU A 37 5.15 2.29 -3.06
N PRO A 38 5.85 1.33 -3.68
CA PRO A 38 6.31 1.43 -5.07
C PRO A 38 5.16 1.11 -6.04
N CYS A 39 4.15 1.96 -6.07
CA CYS A 39 3.01 1.87 -6.99
C CYS A 39 2.51 3.26 -7.41
N GLN A 40 1.86 3.36 -8.56
CA GLN A 40 1.22 4.61 -8.97
C GLN A 40 -0.04 4.88 -8.13
N GLU A 41 -0.33 6.15 -7.87
CA GLU A 41 -1.52 6.55 -7.11
C GLU A 41 -2.81 6.05 -7.77
N ASP A 42 -2.88 6.06 -9.11
CA ASP A 42 -4.03 5.59 -9.88
C ASP A 42 -4.24 4.07 -9.75
N ASP A 43 -3.17 3.28 -9.78
CA ASP A 43 -3.23 1.83 -9.60
C ASP A 43 -3.74 1.48 -8.21
N PHE A 44 -3.21 2.18 -7.19
CA PHE A 44 -3.66 2.00 -5.81
C PHE A 44 -5.12 2.42 -5.64
N GLN A 45 -5.55 3.50 -6.30
CA GLN A 45 -6.94 3.96 -6.27
C GLN A 45 -7.90 2.96 -6.95
N LEU A 46 -7.52 2.38 -8.08
CA LEU A 46 -8.31 1.35 -8.77
C LEU A 46 -8.45 0.11 -7.89
N TYR A 47 -7.35 -0.35 -7.31
CA TYR A 47 -7.36 -1.47 -6.36
C TYR A 47 -8.23 -1.16 -5.14
N TRP A 48 -8.08 0.03 -4.57
CA TRP A 48 -8.88 0.51 -3.44
C TRP A 48 -10.38 0.52 -3.77
N CYS A 49 -10.76 1.04 -4.94
CA CYS A 49 -12.14 1.05 -5.42
C CYS A 49 -12.67 -0.37 -5.61
N ALA A 50 -11.87 -1.29 -6.16
CA ALA A 50 -12.29 -2.68 -6.36
C ALA A 50 -12.50 -3.44 -5.03
N VAL A 51 -11.71 -3.13 -3.99
CA VAL A 51 -11.75 -3.87 -2.73
C VAL A 51 -12.66 -3.23 -1.67
N PHE A 52 -12.80 -1.90 -1.68
CA PHE A 52 -13.57 -1.15 -0.68
C PHE A 52 -14.67 -0.26 -1.27
N GLY A 53 -14.76 -0.15 -2.60
CA GLY A 53 -15.87 0.53 -3.26
C GLY A 53 -17.14 -0.30 -3.14
N ASN A 54 -18.20 0.33 -2.66
CA ASN A 54 -19.59 -0.12 -2.81
C ASN A 54 -20.05 0.24 -4.22
#